data_AF-A0A9P6D962-F1
#
_entry.id   AF-A0A9P6D962-F1
#
_cell.length_a   1.000
_cell.length_b   1.000
_cell.length_c   1.000
_cell.angle_alpha   90.00
_cell.angle_beta   90.00
_cell.angle_gamma   90.00
#
_symmetry.space_group_name_H-M   'P 1'
#
loop_
_entity.id
_entity.type
_entity.pdbx_description
1 polymer ?
#
loop_
_entity_poly.entity_id
_entity_poly.type
_entity_poly.pdbx_seq_one_letter_code
_entity_poly.pdbx_strand_id
1 'polypeptide(L)'
;MAAKIHTLIEKPFGPYPQHHILADKWRPNSTKIPTLTDVFLYADDRVIGLDDTEVLYPPPRNVPHPATSVIQWYGVLTIDNLKWLSDQGRAWLEADLQQRDIDLHINKATSGLTLDALYGTKKDEGLKIRVYLQGEKHASITYFVDNVHPTKMILTSRLYRYDTRITNSSADICSDL
;
A
#
# COMPACT_ATOMS: atom_id res chain seq x y z
N MET A 1 -12.32 -28.64 -5.04
CA MET A 1 -11.35 -27.85 -4.22
C MET A 1 -11.10 -26.44 -4.76
N ALA A 2 -11.05 -26.22 -6.08
CA ALA A 2 -10.76 -24.89 -6.67
C ALA A 2 -11.73 -23.75 -6.26
N ALA A 3 -13.04 -24.00 -6.18
CA ALA A 3 -14.04 -22.97 -5.85
C ALA A 3 -13.83 -22.27 -4.49
N LYS A 4 -13.24 -22.97 -3.51
CA LYS A 4 -12.99 -22.41 -2.17
C LYS A 4 -11.78 -21.48 -2.13
N ILE A 5 -10.72 -21.80 -2.88
CA ILE A 5 -9.51 -20.96 -2.93
C ILE A 5 -9.80 -19.63 -3.62
N HIS A 6 -10.60 -19.63 -4.68
CA HIS A 6 -11.03 -18.38 -5.33
C HIS A 6 -11.77 -17.44 -4.37
N THR A 7 -12.57 -17.99 -3.43
CA THR A 7 -13.28 -17.20 -2.43
C THR A 7 -12.32 -16.49 -1.46
N LEU A 8 -11.19 -17.13 -1.11
CA LEU A 8 -10.19 -16.56 -0.18
C LEU A 8 -9.51 -15.31 -0.71
N ILE A 9 -9.31 -15.26 -2.04
CA ILE A 9 -8.57 -14.20 -2.72
C ILE A 9 -9.48 -13.21 -3.47
N GLU A 10 -10.80 -13.43 -3.41
CA GLU A 10 -11.77 -12.58 -4.08
C GLU A 10 -11.68 -11.15 -3.55
N LYS A 11 -11.60 -10.94 -2.24
CA LYS A 11 -11.43 -9.60 -1.67
C LYS A 11 -9.94 -9.25 -1.55
N PRO A 12 -9.54 -7.99 -1.80
CA PRO A 12 -8.17 -7.58 -1.54
C PRO A 12 -7.83 -7.73 -0.05
N PHE A 13 -6.55 -7.99 0.24
CA PHE A 13 -5.99 -8.03 1.59
C PHE A 13 -5.62 -6.62 2.08
N GLY A 14 -5.60 -6.35 3.39
CA GLY A 14 -5.27 -5.02 3.92
C GLY A 14 -6.47 -4.21 4.41
N PRO A 15 -6.37 -2.87 4.54
CA PRO A 15 -5.30 -1.99 4.04
C PRO A 15 -3.94 -2.18 4.73
N TYR A 16 -2.86 -2.07 3.95
CA TYR A 16 -1.50 -2.08 4.49
C TYR A 16 -0.69 -0.85 4.07
N PRO A 17 0.20 -0.34 4.94
CA PRO A 17 1.18 0.66 4.54
C PRO A 17 2.08 0.12 3.42
N GLN A 18 2.18 0.84 2.30
CA GLN A 18 2.95 0.43 1.12
C GLN A 18 4.38 0.00 1.48
N HIS A 19 5.05 0.76 2.34
CA HIS A 19 6.45 0.56 2.72
C HIS A 19 6.70 -0.70 3.57
N HIS A 20 5.66 -1.25 4.20
CA HIS A 20 5.76 -2.53 4.91
C HIS A 20 5.50 -3.71 3.99
N ILE A 21 4.65 -3.56 2.96
CA ILE A 21 4.32 -4.66 2.05
C ILE A 21 5.34 -4.84 0.94
N LEU A 22 5.76 -3.75 0.30
CA LEU A 22 6.64 -3.80 -0.88
C LEU A 22 8.11 -3.71 -0.47
N ALA A 23 8.97 -4.47 -1.15
CA ALA A 23 10.41 -4.43 -0.92
C ALA A 23 11.06 -3.16 -1.50
N ASP A 24 12.07 -2.58 -0.86
CA ASP A 24 12.79 -1.39 -1.38
C ASP A 24 13.44 -1.61 -2.75
N LYS A 25 13.84 -2.84 -3.05
CA LYS A 25 14.44 -3.25 -4.33
C LYS A 25 13.41 -3.43 -5.44
N TRP A 26 12.13 -3.21 -5.14
CA TRP A 26 11.06 -3.12 -6.12
C TRP A 26 11.20 -1.81 -6.91
N ARG A 27 12.23 -1.72 -7.73
CA ARG A 27 12.29 -0.71 -8.78
C ARG A 27 11.77 -1.38 -10.05
N PRO A 28 10.58 -1.02 -10.53
CA PRO A 28 10.11 -1.55 -11.80
C PRO A 28 11.11 -1.15 -12.88
N ASN A 29 11.77 -2.15 -13.43
CA ASN A 29 12.51 -2.07 -14.68
C ASN A 29 11.50 -1.56 -15.74
N SER A 30 11.90 -0.57 -16.52
CA SER A 30 11.13 0.38 -17.36
C SER A 30 10.00 -0.13 -18.28
N THR A 31 9.66 -1.42 -18.30
CA THR A 31 8.64 -1.99 -19.18
C THR A 31 7.37 -2.45 -18.47
N LYS A 32 7.40 -2.70 -17.16
CA LYS A 32 6.20 -3.08 -16.39
C LYS A 32 6.19 -2.40 -15.02
N ILE A 33 5.51 -1.26 -14.95
CA ILE A 33 5.16 -0.63 -13.67
C ILE A 33 3.90 -1.30 -13.12
N PRO A 34 3.91 -1.74 -11.86
CA PRO A 34 2.71 -2.27 -11.23
C PRO A 34 1.69 -1.15 -11.08
N THR A 35 0.51 -1.38 -11.62
CA THR A 35 -0.55 -0.38 -11.72
C THR A 35 -1.51 -0.56 -10.57
N LEU A 36 -1.80 0.53 -9.86
CA LEU A 36 -2.88 0.55 -8.88
C LEU A 36 -4.23 0.68 -9.59
N THR A 37 -5.23 -0.08 -9.13
CA THR A 37 -6.65 0.10 -9.49
C THR A 37 -7.42 0.64 -8.30
N ASP A 38 -8.64 1.12 -8.54
CA ASP A 38 -9.56 1.57 -7.49
C ASP A 38 -8.93 2.62 -6.56
N VAL A 39 -8.21 3.57 -7.17
CA VAL A 39 -7.46 4.58 -6.45
C VAL A 39 -8.39 5.69 -5.97
N PHE A 40 -8.26 6.08 -4.71
CA PHE A 40 -8.86 7.30 -4.20
C PHE A 40 -7.93 8.03 -3.23
N LEU A 41 -8.23 9.33 -3.05
CA LEU A 41 -7.51 10.20 -2.15
C LEU A 41 -8.38 10.57 -0.97
N TYR A 42 -7.76 10.78 0.18
CA TYR A 42 -8.41 11.12 1.42
C TYR A 42 -7.60 12.19 2.15
N ALA A 43 -8.27 13.25 2.60
CA ALA A 43 -7.68 14.27 3.46
C ALA A 43 -8.77 14.89 4.33
N ASP A 44 -8.41 15.30 5.55
CA ASP A 44 -9.32 15.98 6.48
C ASP A 44 -10.67 15.25 6.64
N ASP A 45 -10.60 13.93 6.87
CA ASP A 45 -11.73 13.02 7.06
C ASP A 45 -12.74 12.93 5.90
N ARG A 46 -12.33 13.31 4.68
CA ARG A 46 -13.16 13.18 3.48
C ARG A 46 -12.41 12.64 2.27
N VAL A 47 -13.15 11.96 1.39
CA VAL A 47 -12.67 11.58 0.06
C VAL A 47 -12.53 12.85 -0.78
N ILE A 48 -11.39 12.99 -1.46
CA ILE A 48 -11.07 14.14 -2.32
C ILE A 48 -10.73 13.69 -3.74
N GLY A 49 -10.91 14.61 -4.69
CA GLY A 49 -10.49 14.42 -6.07
C GLY A 49 -9.03 14.84 -6.30
N LEU A 50 -8.54 14.59 -7.51
CA LEU A 50 -7.26 15.14 -7.94
C LEU A 50 -7.32 16.67 -8.02
N ASP A 51 -8.46 17.19 -8.44
CA ASP A 51 -8.75 18.62 -8.58
C ASP A 51 -8.51 19.39 -7.27
N ASP A 52 -8.73 18.74 -6.12
CA ASP A 52 -8.46 19.32 -4.80
C ASP A 52 -6.95 19.39 -4.51
N THR A 53 -6.15 18.46 -5.04
CA THR A 53 -4.74 18.31 -4.68
C THR A 53 -3.75 18.91 -5.69
N GLU A 54 -4.22 19.29 -6.87
CA GLU A 54 -3.40 19.78 -8.00
C GLU A 54 -3.58 21.29 -8.27
N VAL A 55 -4.15 22.04 -7.32
CA VAL A 55 -4.38 23.48 -7.46
C VAL A 55 -3.06 24.25 -7.55
N LEU A 56 -2.96 25.17 -8.52
CA LEU A 56 -1.82 26.07 -8.68
C LEU A 56 -1.69 27.02 -7.50
N TYR A 57 -0.44 27.36 -7.15
CA TYR A 57 -0.13 28.11 -5.94
C TYR A 57 -0.55 29.59 -6.04
N PRO A 58 -1.16 30.18 -4.99
CA PRO A 58 -1.53 29.55 -3.71
C PRO A 58 -2.91 28.85 -3.76
N PRO A 59 -3.08 27.72 -3.05
CA PRO A 59 -4.39 27.05 -2.96
C PRO A 59 -5.40 27.90 -2.15
N PRO A 60 -6.71 27.80 -2.46
CA PRO A 60 -7.75 28.39 -1.62
C PRO A 60 -7.70 27.85 -0.19
N ARG A 61 -8.00 28.69 0.81
CA ARG A 61 -7.83 28.36 2.25
C ARG A 61 -8.52 27.07 2.73
N ASN A 62 -9.56 26.61 2.03
CA ASN A 62 -10.37 25.45 2.43
C ASN A 62 -10.17 24.23 1.52
N VAL A 63 -9.13 24.24 0.68
CA VAL A 63 -8.82 23.15 -0.24
C VAL A 63 -7.62 22.38 0.30
N PRO A 64 -7.75 21.07 0.59
CA PRO A 64 -6.66 20.23 1.05
C PRO A 64 -5.53 20.19 0.01
N HIS A 65 -4.34 20.64 0.41
CA HIS A 65 -3.20 20.73 -0.50
C HIS A 65 -1.99 19.99 0.10
N PRO A 66 -1.14 19.30 -0.70
CA PRO A 66 -0.01 18.53 -0.18
C PRO A 66 0.99 19.35 0.67
N ALA A 67 1.02 20.68 0.50
CA ALA A 67 1.87 21.58 1.28
C ALA A 67 1.30 21.92 2.68
N THR A 68 0.00 21.71 2.91
CA THR A 68 -0.69 22.15 4.15
C THR A 68 -1.47 21.04 4.84
N SER A 69 -1.81 19.96 4.13
CA SER A 69 -2.61 18.84 4.64
C SER A 69 -1.91 17.51 4.31
N VAL A 70 -2.06 16.53 5.20
CA VAL A 70 -1.64 15.16 4.92
C VAL A 70 -2.66 14.53 3.99
N ILE A 71 -2.23 14.18 2.78
CA ILE A 71 -3.09 13.52 1.79
C ILE A 71 -2.74 12.04 1.76
N GLN A 72 -3.68 11.20 2.12
CA GLN A 72 -3.56 9.76 2.01
C GLN A 72 -4.07 9.31 0.65
N TRP A 73 -3.37 8.36 0.04
CA TRP A 73 -3.87 7.63 -1.12
C TRP A 73 -4.13 6.18 -0.71
N TYR A 74 -5.17 5.61 -1.31
CA TYR A 74 -5.46 4.20 -1.24
C TYR A 74 -5.53 3.63 -2.66
N GLY A 75 -5.19 2.36 -2.83
CA GLY A 75 -5.32 1.69 -4.11
C GLY A 75 -5.10 0.19 -4.02
N VAL A 76 -5.75 -0.55 -4.91
CA VAL A 76 -5.57 -2.00 -5.03
C VAL A 76 -4.38 -2.28 -5.95
N LEU A 77 -3.44 -3.11 -5.49
CA LEU A 77 -2.37 -3.66 -6.28
C LEU A 77 -2.55 -5.18 -6.44
N THR A 78 -2.47 -5.69 -7.67
CA THR A 78 -2.30 -7.13 -7.90
C THR A 78 -0.83 -7.49 -7.77
N ILE A 79 -0.50 -8.42 -6.88
CA ILE A 79 0.89 -8.88 -6.69
C ILE A 79 1.16 -9.98 -7.72
N ASP A 80 1.82 -9.67 -8.84
CA ASP A 80 2.09 -10.68 -9.86
C ASP A 80 3.25 -11.62 -9.48
N ASN A 81 4.18 -11.11 -8.66
CA ASN A 81 5.42 -11.76 -8.31
C ASN A 81 5.73 -11.58 -6.81
N LEU A 82 5.90 -12.68 -6.08
CA LEU A 82 6.22 -12.65 -4.64
C LEU A 82 7.54 -11.94 -4.32
N LYS A 83 8.45 -11.80 -5.29
CA LYS A 83 9.69 -11.00 -5.14
C LYS A 83 9.42 -9.50 -4.97
N TRP A 84 8.20 -9.04 -5.20
CA TRP A 84 7.80 -7.65 -4.93
C TRP A 84 7.58 -7.39 -3.45
N LEU A 85 7.31 -8.44 -2.67
CA LEU A 85 7.03 -8.32 -1.26
C LEU A 85 8.32 -8.19 -0.46
N SER A 86 8.30 -7.36 0.58
CA SER A 86 9.30 -7.41 1.64
C SER A 86 9.11 -8.69 2.46
N ASP A 87 10.12 -9.08 3.25
CA ASP A 87 10.00 -10.25 4.14
C ASP A 87 8.86 -10.07 5.15
N GLN A 88 8.71 -8.86 5.69
CA GLN A 88 7.62 -8.49 6.58
C GLN A 88 6.25 -8.56 5.89
N GLY A 89 6.14 -7.99 4.68
CA GLY A 89 4.93 -7.99 3.90
C GLY A 89 4.48 -9.39 3.52
N ARG A 90 5.44 -10.26 3.18
CA ARG A 90 5.19 -11.68 2.93
C ARG A 90 4.63 -12.37 4.16
N ALA A 91 5.24 -12.17 5.32
CA ALA A 91 4.77 -12.77 6.57
C ALA A 91 3.34 -12.32 6.93
N TRP A 92 3.03 -11.03 6.79
CA TRP A 92 1.70 -10.49 7.05
C TRP A 92 0.64 -11.06 6.10
N LEU A 93 0.93 -11.07 4.80
CA LEU A 93 -0.01 -11.58 3.81
C LEU A 93 -0.26 -13.08 3.95
N GLU A 94 0.77 -13.85 4.32
CA GLU A 94 0.61 -15.28 4.57
C GLU A 94 -0.22 -15.55 5.84
N ALA A 95 0.00 -14.79 6.91
CA ALA A 95 -0.82 -14.87 8.12
C ALA A 95 -2.30 -14.55 7.83
N ASP A 96 -2.58 -13.48 7.08
CA ASP A 96 -3.96 -13.13 6.72
C ASP A 96 -4.59 -14.16 5.76
N LEU A 97 -3.81 -14.74 4.85
CA LEU A 97 -4.27 -15.82 3.97
C LEU A 97 -4.66 -17.06 4.79
N GLN A 98 -3.84 -17.43 5.77
CA GLN A 98 -4.12 -18.54 6.67
C GLN A 98 -5.35 -18.27 7.54
N GLN A 99 -5.49 -17.04 8.05
CA GLN A 99 -6.65 -16.64 8.83
C GLN A 99 -7.94 -16.74 8.01
N ARG A 100 -7.94 -16.23 6.76
CA ARG A 100 -9.11 -16.38 5.87
C ARG A 100 -9.45 -17.83 5.57
N ASP A 101 -8.45 -18.69 5.42
CA ASP A 101 -8.67 -20.12 5.20
C ASP A 101 -9.27 -20.81 6.44
N ILE A 102 -8.83 -20.43 7.64
CA ILE A 102 -9.43 -20.86 8.92
C ILE A 102 -10.88 -20.41 9.01
N ASP A 103 -11.15 -19.12 8.79
CA ASP A 103 -12.50 -18.54 8.88
C ASP A 103 -13.49 -19.17 7.89
N LEU A 104 -13.01 -19.54 6.70
CA LEU A 104 -13.82 -20.22 5.68
C LEU A 104 -14.08 -21.70 6.01
N HIS A 105 -13.27 -22.31 6.89
CA HIS A 105 -13.39 -23.70 7.31
C HIS A 105 -13.77 -23.78 8.80
N ILE A 106 -15.07 -23.82 9.07
CA ILE A 106 -15.70 -23.87 10.41
C ILE A 106 -15.05 -24.86 11.39
N ASN A 107 -14.44 -25.95 10.92
CA ASN A 107 -13.84 -27.01 11.75
C ASN A 107 -12.30 -27.09 11.67
N LYS A 108 -11.62 -26.08 11.13
CA LYS A 108 -10.17 -26.11 10.92
C LYS A 108 -9.47 -25.18 11.91
N ALA A 109 -8.69 -25.72 12.83
CA ALA A 109 -7.96 -24.93 13.82
C ALA A 109 -6.66 -24.28 13.28
N THR A 110 -6.11 -24.82 12.19
CA THR A 110 -4.81 -24.37 11.63
C THR A 110 -4.83 -24.46 10.11
N SER A 111 -4.26 -23.48 9.42
CA SER A 111 -4.04 -23.54 7.96
C SER A 111 -2.56 -23.79 7.64
N GLY A 112 -2.29 -24.71 6.70
CA GLY A 112 -0.96 -24.89 6.10
C GLY A 112 -0.83 -24.20 4.74
N LEU A 113 -1.76 -23.29 4.40
CA LEU A 113 -1.73 -22.56 3.14
C LEU A 113 -0.61 -21.52 3.18
N THR A 114 0.23 -21.53 2.14
CA THR A 114 1.34 -20.57 1.98
C THR A 114 1.19 -19.80 0.68
N LEU A 115 1.84 -18.64 0.59
CA LEU A 115 1.84 -17.84 -0.63
C LEU A 115 2.50 -18.58 -1.79
N ASP A 116 3.56 -19.35 -1.54
CA ASP A 116 4.21 -20.16 -2.58
C ASP A 116 3.27 -21.23 -3.14
N ALA A 117 2.51 -21.91 -2.27
CA ALA A 117 1.54 -22.91 -2.69
C ALA A 117 0.41 -22.29 -3.52
N LEU A 118 -0.02 -21.07 -3.18
CA LEU A 118 -1.04 -20.33 -3.91
C LEU A 118 -0.55 -19.86 -5.30
N TYR A 119 0.69 -19.37 -5.37
CA TYR A 119 1.29 -18.82 -6.59
C TYR A 119 1.83 -19.88 -7.54
N GLY A 120 1.98 -21.12 -7.06
CA GLY A 120 2.47 -22.25 -7.84
C GLY A 120 3.95 -22.13 -8.17
N THR A 121 4.48 -23.17 -8.81
CA THR A 121 5.91 -23.24 -9.18
C THR A 121 6.18 -22.71 -10.59
N LYS A 122 5.18 -22.74 -11.49
CA LYS A 122 5.32 -22.22 -12.85
C LYS A 122 4.78 -20.80 -12.97
N LYS A 123 5.42 -20.04 -13.85
CA LYS A 123 4.93 -18.73 -14.28
C LYS A 123 3.53 -18.92 -14.88
N ASP A 124 2.57 -18.17 -14.36
CA ASP A 124 1.16 -18.11 -14.79
C ASP A 124 0.25 -19.30 -14.41
N GLU A 125 0.72 -20.24 -13.57
CA GLU A 125 -0.11 -21.37 -13.10
C GLU A 125 -0.89 -21.06 -11.81
N GLY A 126 -0.34 -20.25 -10.92
CA GLY A 126 -0.97 -19.95 -9.63
C GLY A 126 -1.77 -18.66 -9.58
N LEU A 127 -2.54 -18.55 -8.51
CA LEU A 127 -3.48 -17.46 -8.28
C LEU A 127 -2.77 -16.23 -7.71
N LYS A 128 -3.14 -15.06 -8.21
CA LYS A 128 -2.58 -13.78 -7.77
C LYS A 128 -3.48 -13.16 -6.71
N ILE A 129 -2.87 -12.64 -5.65
CA ILE A 129 -3.60 -11.88 -4.64
C ILE A 129 -3.65 -10.41 -4.99
N ARG A 130 -4.73 -9.79 -4.55
CA ARG A 130 -4.91 -8.34 -4.59
C ARG A 130 -4.67 -7.80 -3.19
N VAL A 131 -3.93 -6.70 -3.07
CA VAL A 131 -3.62 -6.04 -1.80
C VAL A 131 -4.06 -4.59 -1.87
N TYR A 132 -4.73 -4.15 -0.82
CA TYR A 132 -5.15 -2.79 -0.63
C TYR A 132 -4.02 -2.04 0.06
N LEU A 133 -3.38 -1.13 -0.66
CA LEU A 133 -2.25 -0.35 -0.18
C LEU A 133 -2.70 1.04 0.21
N GLN A 134 -1.99 1.60 1.20
CA GLN A 134 -2.11 2.98 1.60
C GLN A 134 -0.74 3.65 1.72
N GLY A 135 -0.70 4.95 1.47
CA GLY A 135 0.47 5.77 1.67
C GLY A 135 0.14 7.26 1.71
N GLU A 136 1.17 8.07 1.92
CA GLU A 136 1.05 9.53 1.95
C GLU A 136 1.49 10.11 0.61
N LYS A 137 0.58 10.80 -0.08
CA LYS A 137 0.88 11.58 -1.27
C LYS A 137 1.65 12.81 -0.84
N HIS A 138 2.83 12.99 -1.43
CA HIS A 138 3.71 14.09 -1.08
C HIS A 138 3.88 15.14 -2.19
N ALA A 139 3.72 14.74 -3.44
CA ALA A 139 3.91 15.63 -4.58
C ALA A 139 2.64 15.74 -5.41
N SER A 140 2.58 16.78 -6.24
CA SER A 140 1.68 16.83 -7.39
C SER A 140 1.86 15.60 -8.27
N ILE A 141 0.75 15.12 -8.81
CA ILE A 141 0.75 14.01 -9.74
C ILE A 141 1.47 14.44 -11.00
N THR A 142 2.33 13.55 -11.48
CA THR A 142 2.98 13.74 -12.78
C THR A 142 2.16 13.02 -13.83
N TYR A 143 1.62 13.78 -14.79
CA TYR A 143 0.88 13.26 -15.95
C TYR A 143 1.60 13.68 -17.24
N PHE A 144 1.76 12.76 -18.20
CA PHE A 144 2.44 12.98 -19.49
C PHE A 144 3.92 13.40 -19.46
N VAL A 145 4.52 13.73 -18.31
CA VAL A 145 5.94 14.13 -18.25
C VAL A 145 6.89 12.92 -18.27
N ASP A 146 6.36 11.73 -17.96
CA ASP A 146 7.14 10.49 -18.09
C ASP A 146 7.10 9.96 -19.53
N ASN A 147 8.23 10.10 -20.23
CA ASN A 147 8.42 9.59 -21.58
C ASN A 147 8.35 8.05 -21.66
N VAL A 148 8.50 7.35 -20.52
CA VAL A 148 8.45 5.88 -20.46
C VAL A 148 7.00 5.38 -20.37
N HIS A 149 6.12 6.13 -19.69
CA HIS A 149 4.72 5.75 -19.47
C HIS A 149 3.74 6.88 -19.80
N PRO A 150 3.65 7.29 -21.08
CA PRO A 150 2.90 8.49 -21.49
C PRO A 150 1.40 8.40 -21.26
N THR A 151 0.84 7.21 -21.04
CA THR A 151 -0.61 7.01 -20.80
C THR A 151 -0.95 6.77 -19.34
N LYS A 152 0.02 6.93 -18.42
CA LYS A 152 -0.12 6.60 -17.01
C LYS A 152 -0.05 7.85 -16.13
N MET A 153 -0.80 7.78 -15.04
CA MET A 153 -0.76 8.75 -13.96
C MET A 153 0.20 8.25 -12.89
N ILE A 154 1.21 9.05 -12.54
CA ILE A 154 2.25 8.65 -11.60
C ILE A 154 2.03 9.34 -10.25
N LEU A 155 1.72 8.52 -9.23
CA LEU A 155 1.59 8.95 -7.84
C LEU A 155 2.94 8.79 -7.13
N THR A 156 3.42 9.88 -6.54
CA THR A 156 4.64 9.86 -5.72
C THR A 156 4.27 9.83 -4.24
N SER A 157 4.63 8.73 -3.59
CA SER A 157 4.41 8.51 -2.15
C SER A 157 5.70 8.80 -1.38
N ARG A 158 5.60 9.38 -0.18
CA ARG A 158 6.72 9.42 0.76
C ARG A 158 6.90 8.05 1.41
N LEU A 159 8.15 7.62 1.57
CA LEU A 159 8.45 6.65 2.61
C LEU A 159 8.14 7.34 3.94
N TYR A 160 7.21 6.79 4.71
CA TYR A 160 6.86 7.30 6.03
C TYR A 160 8.12 7.20 6.90
N ARG A 161 8.86 8.30 7.05
CA ARG A 161 9.89 8.40 8.06
C ARG A 161 9.12 8.55 9.36
N TYR A 162 9.21 7.56 10.25
CA TYR A 162 8.86 7.78 11.65
C TYR A 162 9.62 9.04 12.09
N ASP A 163 8.90 10.15 12.24
CA ASP A 163 9.47 11.34 12.86
C ASP A 163 9.65 10.94 14.33
N THR A 164 10.85 10.52 14.70
CA THR A 164 11.27 10.40 16.10
C THR A 164 11.35 11.80 16.68
N ARG A 165 10.21 12.48 16.77
CA ARG A 165 9.98 13.49 17.80
C ARG A 165 9.79 12.71 19.10
N ILE A 166 10.90 12.17 19.61
CA ILE A 166 11.05 12.01 21.04
C ILE A 166 10.85 13.42 21.57
N THR A 167 9.70 13.62 22.19
CA THR A 167 9.43 14.71 23.08
C THR A 167 10.58 14.76 24.08
N ASN A 168 11.52 15.69 23.88
CA ASN A 168 12.36 16.17 24.96
C ASN A 168 11.46 16.93 25.93
N SER A 169 10.70 16.18 26.70
CA SER A 169 9.88 16.64 27.82
C SER A 169 10.20 15.69 28.97
N SER A 170 11.38 15.87 29.56
CA SER A 170 11.77 15.50 30.94
C SER A 170 13.28 15.64 31.08
N ALA A 171 13.77 16.87 31.25
CA ALA A 171 15.10 17.14 31.77
C ALA A 171 15.17 18.53 32.41
N ASP A 172 14.20 18.88 33.26
CA ASP A 172 14.48 19.80 34.36
C ASP A 172 14.97 18.93 35.51
N ILE A 173 16.28 18.70 35.47
CA ILE A 173 17.05 18.04 36.50
C ILE A 173 17.06 18.98 37.71
N CYS A 174 16.48 18.51 38.80
CA CYS A 174 16.88 18.88 40.16
C CYS A 174 18.40 18.77 40.27
N SER A 175 19.08 19.90 40.30
CA SER A 175 20.35 20.08 40.98
C SER A 175 20.53 21.57 41.21
N ASP A 176 20.30 22.01 42.44
CA ASP A 176 21.30 22.79 43.17
C ASP A 176 20.95 22.80 44.66
N LEU A 177 22.03 22.74 45.44
CA LEU A 177 22.14 22.68 46.90
C LEU A 177 21.47 23.85 47.64
#